data_AF-R9HKZ7-F1
#
_entry.id   AF-R9HKZ7-F1
#
_cell.length_a   1.000
_cell.length_b   1.000
_cell.length_c   1.000
_cell.angle_alpha   90.00
_cell.angle_beta   90.00
_cell.angle_gamma   90.00
#
_symmetry.space_group_name_H-M   'P 1'
#
loop_
_entity.id
_entity.type
_entity.pdbx_description
1 polymer ?
#
loop_
_entity_poly.entity_id
_entity_poly.type
_entity_poly.pdbx_seq_one_letter_code
_entity_poly.pdbx_strand_id
1 'polypeptide(L)'
;MNYKFDGSRVFHMNETIIANWNSVVGPDDIIFHLGDFCLGGSAEWINVLNRLNGKIYLIAGNHDIKDLRQNYTKYFEQITMQMHIEVDKQKIYLSHCPFLCYGGVYRDTWQLFGHVHTSRYNTGKDVPRLKMLFPTQYDVGVDNNNFTSVSFAQVKMIIEKQIEQSKEGE
;
A
#
# COMPACT_ATOMS: atom_id res chain seq x y z
N MET A 1 -33.28 1.26 -5.03
CA MET A 1 -32.94 2.03 -3.82
C MET A 1 -31.84 3.02 -4.20
N ASN A 2 -32.16 4.32 -4.20
CA ASN A 2 -31.17 5.37 -4.44
C ASN A 2 -30.41 5.63 -3.13
N TYR A 3 -29.20 5.10 -3.00
CA TYR A 3 -28.29 5.53 -1.94
C TYR A 3 -27.93 7.00 -2.20
N LYS A 4 -28.48 7.91 -1.40
CA LYS A 4 -27.98 9.29 -1.37
C LYS A 4 -26.56 9.24 -0.82
N PHE A 5 -25.60 9.74 -1.60
CA PHE A 5 -24.23 9.94 -1.17
C PHE A 5 -24.21 10.87 0.04
N ASP A 6 -23.84 10.36 1.21
CA ASP A 6 -23.68 11.16 2.42
C ASP A 6 -22.25 11.70 2.47
N GLY A 7 -22.06 12.90 1.94
CA GLY A 7 -20.74 13.56 1.91
C GLY A 7 -20.14 13.78 3.30
N SER A 8 -20.95 13.81 4.37
CA SER A 8 -20.45 13.99 5.74
C SER A 8 -19.69 12.78 6.24
N ARG A 9 -20.05 11.56 5.81
CA ARG A 9 -19.35 10.32 6.16
C ARG A 9 -18.02 10.20 5.44
N VAL A 10 -18.00 10.53 4.14
CA VAL A 10 -16.77 10.52 3.33
C VAL A 10 -15.78 11.52 3.89
N PHE A 11 -16.24 12.71 4.26
CA PHE A 11 -15.40 13.70 4.92
C PHE A 11 -14.79 13.17 6.23
N HIS A 12 -15.60 12.68 7.17
CA HIS A 12 -15.08 12.14 8.44
C HIS A 12 -14.11 10.96 8.24
N MET A 13 -14.37 10.11 7.25
CA MET A 13 -13.46 9.02 6.89
C MET A 13 -12.10 9.54 6.42
N ASN A 14 -12.09 10.52 5.50
CA ASN A 14 -10.85 11.13 5.01
C ASN A 14 -10.06 11.79 6.14
N GLU A 15 -10.73 12.53 7.03
CA GLU A 15 -10.09 13.14 8.20
C GLU A 15 -9.45 12.09 9.11
N THR A 16 -10.14 10.97 9.35
CA THR A 16 -9.62 9.87 10.17
C THR A 16 -8.38 9.23 9.53
N ILE A 17 -8.41 8.97 8.23
CA ILE A 17 -7.27 8.37 7.51
C ILE A 17 -6.06 9.31 7.53
N ILE A 18 -6.26 10.62 7.32
CA ILE A 18 -5.20 11.62 7.40
C ILE A 18 -4.62 11.68 8.82
N ALA A 19 -5.47 11.68 9.85
CA ALA A 19 -5.02 11.68 11.24
C ALA A 19 -4.21 10.42 11.58
N ASN A 20 -4.69 9.24 11.16
CA ASN A 20 -3.99 7.98 11.34
C ASN A 20 -2.62 7.98 10.65
N TRP A 21 -2.56 8.45 9.40
CA TRP A 21 -1.30 8.60 8.67
C TRP A 21 -0.31 9.47 9.44
N ASN A 22 -0.73 10.68 9.81
CA ASN A 22 0.14 11.64 10.50
C ASN A 22 0.50 11.22 11.93
N SER A 23 -0.24 10.28 12.54
CA SER A 23 0.09 9.72 13.85
C SER A 23 1.32 8.81 13.84
N VAL A 24 1.65 8.23 12.68
CA VAL A 24 2.76 7.26 12.53
C VAL A 24 3.83 7.71 11.53
N VAL A 25 3.52 8.69 10.68
CA VAL A 25 4.44 9.26 9.69
C VAL A 25 4.87 10.66 10.12
N GLY A 26 6.17 10.84 10.32
CA GLY A 26 6.82 12.12 10.54
C GLY A 26 7.04 12.91 9.24
N PRO A 27 7.27 14.24 9.31
CA PRO A 27 7.37 15.10 8.14
C PRO A 27 8.55 14.74 7.21
N ASP A 28 9.62 14.16 7.75
CA ASP A 28 10.84 13.81 7.00
C ASP A 28 10.92 12.32 6.62
N ASP A 29 9.92 11.51 7.03
CA ASP A 29 9.91 10.08 6.74
C ASP A 29 9.72 9.80 5.25
N ILE A 30 10.31 8.70 4.77
CA ILE A 30 10.10 8.23 3.40
C ILE A 30 8.94 7.25 3.39
N ILE A 31 7.95 7.49 2.52
CA ILE A 31 6.79 6.62 2.37
C ILE A 31 6.68 6.10 0.96
N PHE A 32 6.55 4.77 0.83
CA PHE A 32 6.21 4.12 -0.43
C PHE A 32 4.71 3.80 -0.44
N HIS A 33 3.92 4.57 -1.17
CA HIS A 33 2.49 4.33 -1.33
C HIS A 33 2.24 3.36 -2.47
N LEU A 34 1.69 2.18 -2.19
CA LEU A 34 1.50 1.12 -3.20
C LEU A 34 0.18 1.22 -3.95
N GLY A 35 -0.06 2.40 -4.52
CA GLY A 35 -1.12 2.66 -5.49
C GLY A 35 -2.51 2.87 -4.91
N ASP A 36 -3.43 3.25 -5.79
CA ASP A 36 -4.82 3.61 -5.49
C ASP A 36 -4.93 4.67 -4.38
N PHE A 37 -4.20 5.78 -4.58
CA PHE A 37 -3.96 6.80 -3.56
C PHE A 37 -5.23 7.52 -3.09
N CYS A 38 -6.07 7.96 -4.03
CA CYS A 38 -7.28 8.69 -3.68
C CYS A 38 -8.36 8.51 -4.76
N LEU A 39 -9.61 8.36 -4.31
CA LEU A 39 -10.78 8.43 -5.18
C LEU A 39 -11.20 9.89 -5.36
N GLY A 40 -11.36 10.34 -6.60
CA GLY A 40 -11.74 11.72 -6.91
C GLY A 40 -10.84 12.32 -7.99
N GLY A 41 -10.99 13.63 -8.22
CA GLY A 41 -10.16 14.35 -9.16
C GLY A 41 -8.90 14.90 -8.51
N SER A 42 -8.10 15.61 -9.30
CA SER A 42 -6.87 16.26 -8.81
C SER A 42 -7.09 17.23 -7.65
N ALA A 43 -8.25 17.86 -7.52
CA ALA A 43 -8.54 18.76 -6.41
C ALA A 43 -8.56 18.01 -5.06
N GLU A 44 -9.24 16.86 -5.01
CA GLU A 44 -9.30 16.00 -3.84
C GLU A 44 -7.91 15.45 -3.49
N TRP A 45 -7.17 15.00 -4.51
CA TRP A 45 -5.80 14.53 -4.34
C TRP A 45 -4.90 15.60 -3.73
N ILE A 46 -4.89 16.80 -4.30
CA ILE A 46 -4.08 17.92 -3.84
C ILE A 46 -4.46 18.32 -2.40
N ASN A 47 -5.76 18.32 -2.09
CA ASN A 47 -6.23 18.62 -0.73
C ASN A 47 -5.68 17.60 0.29
N VAL A 48 -5.70 16.31 -0.04
CA VAL A 48 -5.14 15.25 0.82
C VAL A 48 -3.61 15.36 0.89
N LEU A 49 -2.92 15.42 -0.25
CA LEU A 49 -1.46 15.45 -0.35
C LEU A 49 -0.82 16.60 0.45
N ASN A 50 -1.44 17.78 0.46
CA ASN A 50 -0.95 18.93 1.25
C ASN A 50 -1.00 18.72 2.77
N ARG A 51 -1.67 17.67 3.23
CA ARG A 51 -1.94 17.43 4.66
C ARG A 51 -1.26 16.17 5.18
N LEU A 52 -0.66 15.36 4.30
CA LEU A 52 0.06 14.16 4.69
C LEU A 52 1.51 14.50 5.01
N ASN A 53 2.01 13.95 6.11
CA ASN A 53 3.42 13.96 6.44
C ASN A 53 4.21 13.00 5.52
N GLY A 54 5.50 13.29 5.37
CA GLY A 54 6.47 12.42 4.71
C GLY A 54 6.71 12.74 3.24
N LYS A 55 7.80 12.19 2.73
CA LYS A 55 8.24 12.24 1.33
C LYS A 55 7.68 11.03 0.61
N ILE A 56 6.69 11.25 -0.24
CA ILE A 56 5.86 10.18 -0.80
C ILE A 56 6.40 9.73 -2.16
N TYR A 57 6.74 8.46 -2.26
CA TYR A 57 7.03 7.74 -3.49
C TYR A 57 5.79 6.92 -3.87
N LEU A 58 5.18 7.23 -5.01
CA LEU A 58 3.99 6.52 -5.49
C LEU A 58 4.39 5.36 -6.40
N ILE A 59 4.02 4.15 -5.98
CA ILE A 59 4.04 2.95 -6.82
C ILE A 59 2.64 2.80 -7.43
N ALA A 60 2.45 3.36 -8.61
CA ALA A 60 1.14 3.64 -9.19
C ALA A 60 0.26 2.39 -9.34
N GLY A 61 -0.96 2.51 -8.80
CA GLY A 61 -2.04 1.55 -8.96
C GLY A 61 -2.86 1.80 -10.22
N ASN A 62 -3.78 0.89 -10.50
CA ASN A 62 -4.58 0.96 -11.72
C ASN A 62 -5.56 2.13 -11.74
N HIS A 63 -5.94 2.66 -10.57
CA HIS A 63 -6.77 3.86 -10.49
C HIS A 63 -5.92 5.13 -10.68
N ASP A 64 -4.68 5.15 -10.21
CA ASP A 64 -3.81 6.33 -10.30
C ASP A 64 -3.42 6.66 -11.75
N ILE A 65 -3.11 5.64 -12.55
CA ILE A 65 -2.57 5.81 -13.92
C ILE A 65 -3.54 6.58 -14.83
N LYS A 66 -4.84 6.40 -14.61
CA LYS A 66 -5.88 7.10 -15.39
C LYS A 66 -5.82 8.61 -15.17
N ASP A 67 -5.37 9.02 -13.98
CA ASP A 67 -5.37 10.39 -13.52
C ASP A 67 -3.99 11.06 -13.59
N LEU A 68 -2.91 10.34 -13.93
CA LEU A 68 -1.53 10.88 -13.99
C LEU A 68 -1.35 12.09 -14.94
N ARG A 69 -2.34 12.40 -15.77
CA ARG A 69 -2.37 13.59 -16.62
C ARG A 69 -2.71 14.87 -15.86
N GLN A 70 -3.10 14.77 -14.60
CA GLN A 70 -3.48 15.89 -13.75
C GLN A 70 -2.29 16.33 -12.89
N ASN A 71 -2.07 17.63 -12.74
CA ASN A 71 -0.84 18.29 -12.24
C ASN A 71 -0.50 18.07 -10.74
N TYR A 72 -0.63 16.83 -10.23
CA TYR A 72 -0.31 16.44 -8.87
C TYR A 72 1.05 15.72 -8.74
N THR A 73 1.72 15.43 -9.86
CA THR A 73 3.00 14.70 -9.86
C THR A 73 4.07 15.38 -9.02
N LYS A 74 4.02 16.70 -8.89
CA LYS A 74 4.93 17.52 -8.07
C LYS A 74 4.86 17.26 -6.55
N TYR A 75 3.83 16.58 -6.06
CA TYR A 75 3.68 16.23 -4.64
C TYR A 75 4.32 14.89 -4.30
N PHE A 76 4.81 14.16 -5.30
CA PHE A 76 5.51 12.90 -5.12
C PHE A 76 6.99 13.08 -5.46
N GLU A 77 7.85 12.47 -4.67
CA GLU A 77 9.29 12.40 -4.97
C GLU A 77 9.54 11.61 -6.25
N GLN A 78 8.76 10.56 -6.46
CA GLN A 78 8.78 9.76 -7.66
C GLN A 78 7.44 9.05 -7.85
N ILE A 79 7.04 8.91 -9.11
CA ILE A 79 5.93 8.03 -9.50
C ILE A 79 6.51 6.97 -10.43
N THR A 80 6.29 5.71 -10.10
CA THR A 80 6.70 4.57 -10.94
C THR A 80 5.66 3.46 -10.84
N MET A 81 5.65 2.55 -11.79
CA MET A 81 4.79 1.36 -11.71
C MET A 81 5.27 0.35 -10.67
N GLN A 82 6.59 0.28 -10.51
CA GLN A 82 7.30 -0.73 -9.73
C GLN A 82 8.64 -0.17 -9.27
N MET A 83 9.16 -0.63 -8.14
CA MET A 83 10.44 -0.19 -7.60
C MET A 83 11.15 -1.32 -6.87
N HIS A 84 12.48 -1.36 -6.97
CA HIS A 84 13.31 -2.19 -6.10
C HIS A 84 14.04 -1.27 -5.12
N ILE A 85 13.93 -1.57 -3.84
CA ILE A 85 14.62 -0.85 -2.77
C ILE A 85 15.43 -1.83 -1.92
N GLU A 86 16.37 -1.29 -1.15
CA GLU A 86 17.09 -2.02 -0.12
C GLU A 86 17.05 -1.21 1.18
N VAL A 87 16.57 -1.83 2.25
CA VAL A 87 16.51 -1.24 3.61
C VAL A 87 17.15 -2.24 4.56
N ASP A 88 18.15 -1.83 5.34
CA ASP A 88 18.90 -2.73 6.23
C ASP A 88 19.38 -4.04 5.57
N LYS A 89 19.88 -3.94 4.33
CA LYS A 89 20.32 -5.06 3.46
C LYS A 89 19.20 -6.00 3.00
N GLN A 90 17.95 -5.73 3.36
CA GLN A 90 16.79 -6.46 2.88
C GLN A 90 16.33 -5.88 1.54
N LYS A 91 16.30 -6.73 0.51
CA LYS A 91 15.80 -6.37 -0.82
C LYS A 91 14.28 -6.45 -0.85
N ILE A 92 13.64 -5.42 -1.40
CA ILE A 92 12.18 -5.34 -1.46
C ILE A 92 11.76 -4.91 -2.87
N TYR A 93 10.86 -5.70 -3.44
CA TYR A 93 10.13 -5.39 -4.66
C TYR A 93 8.80 -4.75 -4.29
N LEU A 94 8.58 -3.51 -4.73
CA LEU A 94 7.34 -2.78 -4.55
C LEU A 94 6.52 -2.81 -5.85
N SER A 95 5.26 -3.22 -5.76
CA SER A 95 4.28 -3.16 -6.85
C SER A 95 2.86 -3.05 -6.31
N HIS A 96 1.95 -2.39 -7.02
CA HIS A 96 0.55 -2.30 -6.56
C HIS A 96 -0.14 -3.68 -6.51
N CYS A 97 -0.04 -4.47 -7.59
CA CYS A 97 -0.57 -5.84 -7.62
C CYS A 97 0.46 -6.85 -7.09
N PRO A 98 0.02 -7.95 -6.45
CA PRO A 98 0.89 -9.08 -6.15
C PRO A 98 1.32 -9.79 -7.44
N PHE A 99 2.52 -10.39 -7.41
CA PHE A 99 3.00 -11.23 -8.50
C PHE A 99 3.08 -12.69 -8.10
N LEU A 100 2.76 -13.56 -9.06
CA LEU A 100 2.94 -15.01 -8.91
C LEU A 100 4.42 -15.40 -8.90
N CYS A 101 5.28 -14.60 -9.54
CA CYS A 101 6.72 -14.75 -9.54
C CYS A 101 7.35 -13.37 -9.79
N TYR A 102 8.45 -13.06 -9.10
CA TYR A 102 9.12 -11.77 -9.18
C TYR A 102 10.63 -11.93 -9.03
N GLY A 103 11.37 -10.89 -9.43
CA GLY A 103 12.83 -10.88 -9.36
C GLY A 103 13.32 -11.11 -7.93
N GLY A 104 14.14 -12.15 -7.71
CA GLY A 104 14.72 -12.45 -6.40
C GLY A 104 13.81 -13.25 -5.45
N VAL A 105 12.65 -13.75 -5.92
CA VAL A 105 11.71 -14.53 -5.10
C VAL A 105 12.35 -15.77 -4.42
N TYR A 106 13.36 -16.38 -5.04
CA TYR A 106 14.13 -17.51 -4.48
C TYR A 106 15.48 -17.09 -3.87
N ARG A 107 15.68 -15.79 -3.60
CA ARG A 107 16.92 -15.18 -3.08
C ARG A 107 16.60 -14.11 -2.02
N ASP A 108 15.69 -14.44 -1.11
CA ASP A 108 15.29 -13.63 0.04
C ASP A 108 14.78 -12.22 -0.29
N THR A 109 14.30 -11.96 -1.50
CA THR A 109 13.65 -10.67 -1.81
C THR A 109 12.20 -10.71 -1.34
N TRP A 110 11.77 -9.68 -0.62
CA TRP A 110 10.37 -9.52 -0.22
C TRP A 110 9.58 -8.82 -1.32
N GLN A 111 8.30 -9.14 -1.47
CA GLN A 111 7.40 -8.30 -2.24
C GLN A 111 6.38 -7.63 -1.33
N LEU A 112 6.30 -6.30 -1.39
CA LEU A 112 5.19 -5.56 -0.79
C LEU A 112 4.22 -5.17 -1.87
N PHE A 113 2.93 -5.38 -1.61
CA PHE A 113 1.85 -5.12 -2.56
C PHE A 113 0.58 -4.61 -1.86
N GLY A 114 -0.42 -4.21 -2.64
CA GLY A 114 -1.75 -3.82 -2.18
C GLY A 114 -2.85 -4.52 -2.99
N HIS A 115 -3.88 -3.78 -3.39
CA HIS A 115 -4.90 -4.19 -4.38
C HIS A 115 -5.88 -5.30 -3.98
N VAL A 116 -5.39 -6.43 -3.45
CA VAL A 116 -6.20 -7.65 -3.27
C VAL A 116 -6.93 -7.72 -1.93
N HIS A 117 -6.63 -6.80 -1.00
CA HIS A 117 -7.30 -6.66 0.30
C HIS A 117 -7.32 -7.96 1.09
N THR A 118 -6.16 -8.55 1.41
CA THR A 118 -6.04 -9.88 2.04
C THR A 118 -6.63 -10.02 3.46
N SER A 119 -7.40 -9.04 3.94
CA SER A 119 -8.03 -9.10 5.25
C SER A 119 -8.95 -10.31 5.39
N ARG A 120 -9.21 -10.74 6.64
CA ARG A 120 -10.06 -11.91 6.95
C ARG A 120 -11.51 -11.83 6.43
N TYR A 121 -11.94 -10.65 6.02
CA TYR A 121 -13.28 -10.40 5.48
C TYR A 121 -13.28 -10.22 3.95
N ASN A 122 -12.18 -10.58 3.29
CA ASN A 122 -12.04 -10.47 1.84
C ASN A 122 -13.07 -11.34 1.11
N THR A 123 -13.91 -10.70 0.29
CA THR A 123 -14.87 -11.34 -0.62
C THR A 123 -14.52 -11.11 -2.09
N GLY A 124 -13.29 -10.69 -2.36
CA GLY A 124 -12.78 -10.36 -3.68
C GLY A 124 -12.58 -11.59 -4.57
N LYS A 125 -12.54 -11.36 -5.88
CA LYS A 125 -12.38 -12.43 -6.87
C LYS A 125 -11.03 -13.14 -6.79
N ASP A 126 -10.01 -12.47 -6.24
CA ASP A 126 -8.66 -13.01 -6.11
C ASP A 126 -8.44 -13.86 -4.85
N VAL A 127 -9.42 -13.96 -3.94
CA VAL A 127 -9.33 -14.79 -2.72
C VAL A 127 -8.81 -16.22 -3.01
N PRO A 128 -9.31 -16.96 -4.02
CA PRO A 128 -8.81 -18.31 -4.31
C PRO A 128 -7.34 -18.38 -4.73
N ARG A 129 -6.74 -17.26 -5.15
CA ARG A 129 -5.36 -17.15 -5.62
C ARG A 129 -4.38 -16.77 -4.51
N LEU A 130 -4.86 -16.28 -3.37
CA LEU A 130 -4.02 -15.84 -2.26
C LEU A 130 -3.15 -16.98 -1.68
N LYS A 131 -3.62 -18.22 -1.79
CA LYS A 131 -2.83 -19.41 -1.42
C LYS A 131 -1.54 -19.61 -2.24
N MET A 132 -1.37 -18.87 -3.33
CA MET A 132 -0.19 -18.93 -4.19
C MET A 132 0.88 -17.92 -3.78
N LEU A 133 0.60 -17.06 -2.80
CA LEU A 133 1.58 -16.09 -2.30
C LEU A 133 2.70 -16.81 -1.54
N PHE A 134 3.94 -16.37 -1.77
CA PHE A 134 5.09 -16.76 -0.97
C PHE A 134 5.00 -16.11 0.42
N PRO A 135 5.57 -16.76 1.46
CA PRO A 135 5.63 -16.19 2.81
C PRO A 135 6.44 -14.88 2.88
N THR A 136 7.23 -14.57 1.85
CA THR A 136 7.99 -13.32 1.67
C THR A 136 7.18 -12.20 1.02
N GLN A 137 5.89 -12.41 0.74
CA GLN A 137 5.01 -11.37 0.21
C GLN A 137 4.08 -10.85 1.30
N TYR A 138 3.80 -9.55 1.29
CA TYR A 138 2.88 -8.94 2.25
C TYR A 138 2.01 -7.84 1.61
N ASP A 139 0.71 -7.89 1.92
CA ASP A 139 -0.27 -6.88 1.54
C ASP A 139 -0.23 -5.73 2.55
N VAL A 140 0.38 -4.61 2.15
CA VAL A 140 0.48 -3.38 2.97
C VAL A 140 -0.79 -2.52 2.91
N GLY A 141 -1.86 -3.03 2.31
CA GLY A 141 -3.17 -2.39 2.28
C GLY A 141 -3.63 -1.99 3.68
N VAL A 142 -4.25 -0.81 3.76
CA VAL A 142 -4.70 -0.20 5.03
C VAL A 142 -5.67 -1.09 5.82
N ASP A 143 -6.43 -1.95 5.14
CA ASP A 143 -7.36 -2.91 5.76
C ASP A 143 -6.65 -4.06 6.50
N ASN A 144 -5.37 -4.30 6.21
CA ASN A 144 -4.51 -5.22 6.98
C ASN A 144 -3.73 -4.52 8.09
N ASN A 145 -3.71 -3.19 8.11
CA ASN A 145 -2.76 -2.38 8.88
C ASN A 145 -3.46 -1.34 9.78
N ASN A 146 -4.64 -1.66 10.32
CA ASN A 146 -5.43 -0.78 11.21
C ASN A 146 -5.67 0.63 10.64
N PHE A 147 -5.78 0.75 9.32
CA PHE A 147 -5.90 2.02 8.62
C PHE A 147 -4.73 3.00 8.90
N THR A 148 -3.52 2.47 9.06
CA THR A 148 -2.27 3.22 9.24
C THR A 148 -1.18 2.73 8.29
N SER A 149 -0.16 3.55 8.04
CA SER A 149 1.06 3.14 7.32
C SER A 149 1.85 2.14 8.17
N VAL A 150 2.53 1.19 7.50
CA VAL A 150 3.34 0.17 8.16
C VAL A 150 4.84 0.47 7.98
N SER A 151 5.58 0.49 9.09
CA SER A 151 7.03 0.72 9.07
C SER A 151 7.80 -0.51 8.61
N PHE A 152 9.05 -0.32 8.16
CA PHE A 152 9.94 -1.43 7.81
C PHE A 152 10.11 -2.45 8.94
N ALA A 153 10.26 -1.98 10.19
CA ALA A 153 10.39 -2.86 11.34
C ALA A 153 9.14 -3.75 11.54
N GLN A 154 7.94 -3.19 11.34
CA GLN A 154 6.69 -3.95 11.39
C GLN A 154 6.58 -4.96 10.25
N VAL A 155 6.88 -4.54 9.01
CA VAL A 155 6.91 -5.44 7.84
C VAL A 155 7.84 -6.61 8.08
N LYS A 156 9.04 -6.34 8.61
CA LYS A 156 10.03 -7.37 8.94
C LYS A 156 9.48 -8.38 9.93
N MET A 157 8.92 -7.95 11.05
CA MET A 157 8.32 -8.86 12.04
C MET A 157 7.20 -9.71 11.45
N ILE A 158 6.37 -9.12 10.58
CA ILE A 158 5.25 -9.81 9.93
C ILE A 158 5.77 -10.89 8.97
N ILE A 159 6.69 -10.54 8.08
CA ILE A 159 7.24 -11.48 7.09
C ILE A 159 8.05 -12.58 7.76
N GLU A 160 8.87 -12.27 8.78
CA GLU A 160 9.60 -13.28 9.54
C GLU A 160 8.66 -14.31 10.18
N LYS A 161 7.56 -13.84 10.78
CA LYS A 161 6.51 -14.71 11.33
C LYS A 161 5.82 -15.55 10.25
N GLN A 162 5.52 -14.98 9.08
CA GLN A 162 4.94 -15.72 7.96
C GLN A 162 5.87 -16.86 7.49
N ILE A 163 7.18 -16.61 7.42
CA ILE A 163 8.19 -17.60 7.04
C ILE A 163 8.31 -18.71 8.09
N GLU A 164 8.25 -18.37 9.38
CA GLU A 164 8.24 -19.36 10.46
C GLU A 164 7.02 -20.28 10.34
N GLN A 165 5.83 -19.70 10.21
CA GLN A 165 4.58 -20.46 10.07
C GLN A 165 4.53 -21.32 8.82
N SER A 166 5.14 -20.90 7.70
CA SER A 166 5.18 -21.73 6.50
C SER A 166 6.01 -23.01 6.66
N LYS A 167 6.99 -23.02 7.58
CA LYS A 167 7.83 -24.20 7.85
C LYS A 167 7.17 -25.19 8.80
N GLU A 168 6.26 -24.73 9.66
CA GLU A 168 5.52 -25.59 10.59
C GLU A 168 4.39 -26.38 9.91
N GLY A 169 3.95 -25.92 8.73
CA GLY A 169 2.90 -26.56 7.93
C GLY A 169 3.38 -27.53 6.84
N GLU A 170 4.71 -27.71 6.70
CA GLU A 170 5.35 -28.72 5.84
C GLU A 170 5.62 -30.02 6.61
#